data_AF-A0A3A0EZA0-F1
#
_entry.id   AF-A0A3A0EZA0-F1
#
_cell.length_a   1.000
_cell.length_b   1.000
_cell.length_c   1.000
_cell.angle_alpha   90.00
_cell.angle_beta   90.00
_cell.angle_gamma   90.00
#
_symmetry.space_group_name_H-M   'P 1'
#
loop_
_entity.id
_entity.type
_entity.pdbx_description
1 polymer ?
#
loop_
_entity_poly.entity_id
_entity_poly.type
_entity_poly.pdbx_seq_one_letter_code
_entity_poly.pdbx_strand_id
1 'polypeptide(L)'
;ASDAPTPARDAAPQAAAPAPTLASLRAHVGKYPRDVGLFESDPLHDRLTALMGARYFALLANFGTQGPISEQGSVLYAVGNKPHAGGDSQAILLVDLAQDLIHVKLLEELEMSDFRERDAEIVLPEEVEATIANWNELAREEGE
;
A
#
# COMPACT_ATOMS: atom_id res chain seq x y z
N ALA A 1 -13.00 -64.94 -15.49
CA ALA A 1 -12.61 -63.70 -16.19
C ALA A 1 -13.69 -62.69 -15.86
N SER A 2 -13.46 -61.74 -14.96
CA SER A 2 -12.68 -60.50 -15.18
C SER A 2 -13.31 -59.73 -16.35
N ASP A 3 -13.85 -58.53 -16.18
CA ASP A 3 -13.24 -57.38 -15.52
C ASP A 3 -14.29 -56.31 -15.22
N ALA A 4 -14.15 -55.59 -14.11
CA ALA A 4 -14.92 -54.40 -13.78
C ALA A 4 -14.05 -53.16 -14.06
N PRO A 5 -14.56 -52.08 -14.66
CA PRO A 5 -13.81 -50.83 -14.67
C PRO A 5 -14.09 -50.04 -13.39
N THR A 6 -12.99 -49.86 -12.66
CA THR A 6 -12.66 -48.91 -11.59
C THR A 6 -13.38 -47.56 -11.67
N PRO A 7 -13.86 -46.98 -10.54
CA PRO A 7 -14.39 -45.62 -10.52
C PRO A 7 -13.24 -44.61 -10.71
N ALA A 8 -13.46 -43.64 -11.59
CA ALA A 8 -12.59 -42.48 -11.75
C ALA A 8 -12.42 -41.81 -10.38
N ARG A 9 -11.16 -41.68 -9.93
CA ARG A 9 -10.82 -40.88 -8.76
C ARG A 9 -11.16 -39.43 -9.07
N ASP A 10 -12.17 -38.90 -8.39
CA ASP A 10 -12.39 -37.48 -8.21
C ASP A 10 -11.06 -36.79 -7.89
N ALA A 11 -10.63 -35.91 -8.79
CA ALA A 11 -9.62 -34.92 -8.48
C ALA A 11 -10.24 -33.97 -7.46
N ALA A 12 -9.93 -34.16 -6.18
CA ALA A 12 -10.30 -33.23 -5.14
C ALA A 12 -9.82 -31.82 -5.52
N PRO A 13 -10.63 -30.76 -5.32
CA PRO A 13 -10.17 -29.40 -5.53
C PRO A 13 -8.96 -29.15 -4.63
N GLN A 14 -7.81 -28.92 -5.26
CA GLN A 14 -6.61 -28.49 -4.56
C GLN A 14 -6.95 -27.14 -3.93
N ALA A 15 -7.14 -27.14 -2.60
CA ALA A 15 -7.43 -25.94 -1.85
C ALA A 15 -6.36 -24.90 -2.19
N ALA A 16 -6.78 -23.83 -2.87
CA ALA A 16 -5.91 -22.70 -3.15
C ALA A 16 -5.29 -22.25 -1.82
N ALA A 17 -3.98 -21.98 -1.82
CA ALA A 17 -3.33 -21.42 -0.65
C ALA A 17 -4.10 -20.17 -0.19
N PRO A 18 -4.23 -19.92 1.13
CA PRO A 18 -4.88 -18.72 1.60
C PRO A 18 -4.21 -17.50 0.98
N ALA A 19 -5.01 -16.53 0.54
CA ALA A 19 -4.50 -15.29 0.00
C ALA A 19 -3.51 -14.66 0.99
N PRO A 20 -2.39 -14.09 0.51
CA PRO A 20 -1.44 -13.42 1.39
C PRO A 20 -2.15 -12.31 2.17
N THR A 21 -1.84 -12.18 3.45
CA THR A 21 -2.35 -11.09 4.31
C THR A 21 -1.37 -9.93 4.30
N LEU A 22 -1.75 -8.73 4.73
CA LEU A 22 -0.81 -7.60 4.77
C LEU A 22 0.40 -7.89 5.65
N ALA A 23 0.28 -8.76 6.65
CA ALA A 23 1.38 -9.23 7.47
C ALA A 23 2.55 -9.83 6.67
N SER A 24 2.31 -10.41 5.48
CA SER A 24 3.39 -10.95 4.63
C SER A 24 4.32 -9.86 4.09
N LEU A 25 3.86 -8.61 4.04
CA LEU A 25 4.63 -7.48 3.53
C LEU A 25 5.86 -7.15 4.38
N ARG A 26 5.90 -7.63 5.63
CA ARG A 26 7.04 -7.43 6.54
C ARG A 26 8.34 -8.00 5.96
N ALA A 27 8.27 -8.99 5.07
CA ALA A 27 9.42 -9.55 4.35
C ALA A 27 10.08 -8.57 3.35
N HIS A 28 9.46 -7.42 3.10
CA HIS A 28 9.96 -6.38 2.20
C HIS A 28 10.52 -5.15 2.92
N VAL A 29 10.52 -5.13 4.26
CA VAL A 29 11.16 -4.05 5.04
C VAL A 29 12.62 -3.88 4.61
N GLY A 30 13.03 -2.63 4.41
CA GLY A 30 14.34 -2.22 3.93
C GLY A 30 14.53 -2.29 2.41
N LYS A 31 13.56 -2.82 1.65
CA LYS A 31 13.58 -2.83 0.18
C LYS A 31 12.81 -1.64 -0.37
N TYR A 32 13.13 -1.21 -1.58
CA TYR A 32 12.37 -0.17 -2.24
C TYR A 32 11.06 -0.75 -2.82
N PRO A 33 9.91 -0.06 -2.70
CA PRO A 33 8.64 -0.53 -3.25
C PRO A 33 8.72 -0.99 -4.72
N ARG A 34 9.45 -0.26 -5.57
CA ARG A 34 9.68 -0.62 -6.98
C ARG A 34 10.44 -1.93 -7.18
N ASP A 35 11.37 -2.26 -6.29
CA ASP A 35 12.23 -3.44 -6.45
C ASP A 35 11.48 -4.73 -6.15
N VAL A 36 10.38 -4.62 -5.39
CA VAL A 36 9.53 -5.74 -4.98
C VAL A 36 8.18 -5.74 -5.69
N GLY A 37 7.93 -4.78 -6.58
CA GLY A 37 6.62 -4.62 -7.24
C GLY A 37 5.49 -4.44 -6.23
N LEU A 38 5.72 -3.60 -5.20
CA LEU A 38 4.86 -3.53 -4.01
C LEU A 38 3.40 -3.24 -4.35
N PHE A 39 3.16 -2.35 -5.32
CA PHE A 39 1.81 -1.90 -5.67
C PHE A 39 1.15 -2.80 -6.72
N GLU A 40 1.94 -3.52 -7.49
CA GLU A 40 1.50 -4.44 -8.55
C GLU A 40 1.28 -5.88 -8.05
N SER A 41 1.62 -6.15 -6.79
CA SER A 41 1.54 -7.48 -6.20
C SER A 41 0.50 -7.56 -5.10
N ASP A 42 -0.10 -8.74 -4.97
CA ASP A 42 -0.94 -9.05 -3.82
C ASP A 42 -0.12 -9.10 -2.53
N PRO A 43 -0.70 -8.68 -1.40
CA PRO A 43 -2.11 -8.31 -1.22
C PRO A 43 -2.49 -6.85 -1.53
N LEU A 44 -1.55 -6.00 -1.96
CA LEU A 44 -1.81 -4.57 -2.08
C LEU A 44 -2.54 -4.19 -3.36
N HIS A 45 -2.26 -4.84 -4.49
CA HIS A 45 -2.75 -4.40 -5.79
C HIS A 45 -4.27 -4.26 -5.86
N ASP A 46 -5.00 -5.33 -5.55
CA ASP A 46 -6.46 -5.34 -5.63
C ASP A 46 -7.08 -4.38 -4.61
N ARG A 47 -6.51 -4.33 -3.40
CA ARG A 47 -7.00 -3.49 -2.30
C ARG A 47 -6.82 -2.00 -2.62
N LEU A 48 -5.65 -1.61 -3.12
CA LEU A 48 -5.36 -0.23 -3.50
C LEU A 48 -6.20 0.21 -4.71
N THR A 49 -6.39 -0.67 -5.69
CA THR A 49 -7.24 -0.39 -6.86
C THR A 49 -8.69 -0.19 -6.43
N ALA A 50 -9.21 -1.03 -5.53
CA ALA A 50 -10.56 -0.87 -4.99
C ALA A 50 -10.71 0.39 -4.13
N LEU A 51 -9.71 0.71 -3.30
CA LEU A 51 -9.72 1.85 -2.40
C LEU A 51 -9.64 3.19 -3.15
N MET A 52 -8.75 3.29 -4.13
CA MET A 52 -8.40 4.57 -4.77
C MET A 52 -9.07 4.77 -6.12
N GLY A 53 -9.52 3.70 -6.77
CA GLY A 53 -10.07 3.75 -8.14
C GLY A 53 -9.10 4.43 -9.10
N ALA A 54 -9.56 5.49 -9.78
CA ALA A 54 -8.74 6.25 -10.73
C ALA A 54 -7.48 6.88 -10.10
N ARG A 55 -7.48 7.15 -8.79
CA ARG A 55 -6.34 7.74 -8.07
C ARG A 55 -5.19 6.76 -7.83
N TYR A 56 -5.39 5.47 -8.08
CA TYR A 56 -4.31 4.48 -8.01
C TYR A 56 -3.11 4.84 -8.90
N PHE A 57 -3.34 5.37 -10.11
CA PHE A 57 -2.25 5.78 -10.99
C PHE A 57 -1.50 7.02 -10.49
N ALA A 58 -2.19 7.92 -9.76
CA ALA A 58 -1.57 9.06 -9.12
C ALA A 58 -0.66 8.61 -7.97
N LEU A 59 -1.07 7.61 -7.18
CA LEU A 59 -0.20 6.96 -6.19
C LEU A 59 1.09 6.44 -6.85
N LEU A 60 0.98 5.67 -7.95
CA LEU A 60 2.17 5.14 -8.64
C LEU A 60 3.08 6.25 -9.16
N ALA A 61 2.52 7.30 -9.76
CA ALA A 61 3.28 8.45 -10.24
C ALA A 61 4.01 9.18 -9.09
N ASN A 62 3.34 9.30 -7.95
CA ASN A 62 3.89 9.91 -6.74
C ASN A 62 4.87 9.00 -6.00
N PHE A 63 5.09 7.77 -6.45
CA PHE A 63 6.19 6.90 -6.00
C PHE A 63 7.33 6.81 -7.02
N GLY A 64 7.42 7.71 -8.00
CA GLY A 64 8.50 7.68 -9.00
C GLY A 64 9.90 7.94 -8.39
N THR A 65 10.00 8.68 -7.29
CA THR A 65 11.14 8.67 -6.35
C THR A 65 10.61 8.25 -4.99
N GLN A 66 11.31 7.36 -4.30
CA GLN A 66 10.76 6.66 -3.13
C GLN A 66 11.86 6.23 -2.18
N GLY A 67 11.54 6.23 -0.88
CA GLY A 67 12.37 5.62 0.15
C GLY A 67 12.17 4.09 0.24
N PRO A 68 12.99 3.41 1.04
CA PRO A 68 12.74 2.01 1.39
C PRO A 68 11.44 1.87 2.19
N ILE A 69 10.86 0.67 2.17
CA ILE A 69 9.76 0.29 3.05
C ILE A 69 10.29 0.24 4.48
N SER A 70 9.69 1.03 5.36
CA SER A 70 10.07 1.15 6.77
C SER A 70 9.01 0.53 7.66
N GLU A 71 9.38 0.26 8.91
CA GLU A 71 8.49 -0.28 9.93
C GLU A 71 8.64 0.50 11.24
N GLN A 72 7.53 0.90 11.85
CA GLN A 72 7.49 1.38 13.23
C GLN A 72 6.28 0.80 13.95
N GLY A 73 6.51 0.09 15.05
CA GLY A 73 5.45 -0.62 15.77
C GLY A 73 4.81 -1.71 14.90
N SER A 74 3.49 -1.62 14.70
CA SER A 74 2.71 -2.51 13.81
C SER A 74 2.50 -1.95 12.40
N VAL A 75 3.07 -0.78 12.08
CA VAL A 75 2.82 -0.08 10.84
C VAL A 75 4.01 -0.19 9.91
N LEU A 76 3.79 -0.77 8.73
CA LEU A 76 4.68 -0.61 7.58
C LEU A 76 4.31 0.65 6.83
N TYR A 77 5.32 1.36 6.35
CA TYR A 77 5.10 2.57 5.58
C TYR A 77 6.16 2.77 4.51
N ALA A 78 5.79 3.54 3.51
CA ALA A 78 6.73 4.06 2.52
C ALA A 78 6.28 5.46 2.12
N VAL A 79 7.25 6.32 1.83
CA VAL A 79 7.03 7.68 1.33
C VAL A 79 7.60 7.80 -0.07
N GLY A 80 6.84 8.42 -0.94
CA GLY A 80 7.21 8.70 -2.32
C GLY A 80 6.96 10.14 -2.70
N ASN A 81 7.72 10.61 -3.68
CA ASN A 81 7.45 11.84 -4.40
C ASN A 81 7.46 11.60 -5.92
N LYS A 82 6.72 12.45 -6.63
CA LYS A 82 6.80 12.52 -8.08
C LYS A 82 8.18 13.07 -8.51
N PRO A 83 8.86 12.47 -9.49
CA PRO A 83 10.15 12.96 -9.97
C PRO A 83 10.04 14.40 -10.48
N HIS A 84 11.03 15.23 -10.15
CA HIS A 84 11.09 16.66 -10.50
C HIS A 84 9.95 17.54 -9.94
N ALA A 85 9.08 16.99 -9.09
CA ALA A 85 7.98 17.69 -8.42
C ALA A 85 7.96 17.35 -6.91
N GLY A 86 9.15 17.27 -6.32
CA GLY A 86 9.32 17.10 -4.87
C GLY A 86 8.86 18.37 -4.16
N GLY A 87 7.75 18.29 -3.43
CA GLY A 87 7.05 19.44 -2.84
C GLY A 87 5.56 19.38 -3.17
N ASP A 88 5.22 19.30 -4.46
CA ASP A 88 3.86 19.48 -4.95
C ASP A 88 3.07 18.18 -5.10
N SER A 89 3.77 17.06 -5.29
CA SER A 89 3.13 15.76 -5.54
C SER A 89 3.87 14.64 -4.82
N GLN A 90 3.23 14.13 -3.77
CA GLN A 90 3.81 13.16 -2.86
C GLN A 90 2.76 12.12 -2.45
N ALA A 91 3.21 10.99 -1.92
CA ALA A 91 2.33 9.95 -1.43
C ALA A 91 2.94 9.23 -0.23
N ILE A 92 2.08 8.81 0.69
CA ILE A 92 2.44 7.97 1.82
C ILE A 92 1.54 6.74 1.77
N LEU A 93 2.16 5.57 1.79
CA LEU A 93 1.48 4.30 2.06
C LEU A 93 1.66 3.97 3.54
N LEU A 94 0.57 3.66 4.23
CA LEU A 94 0.53 3.11 5.58
C LEU A 94 -0.20 1.77 5.55
N VAL A 95 0.39 0.76 6.18
CA VAL A 95 -0.17 -0.57 6.32
C VAL A 95 -0.09 -0.97 7.78
N ASP A 96 -1.23 -1.02 8.47
CA ASP A 96 -1.32 -1.56 9.82
C ASP A 96 -1.44 -3.08 9.75
N LEU A 97 -0.36 -3.78 10.15
CA LEU A 97 -0.30 -5.23 10.13
C LEU A 97 -1.16 -5.89 11.22
N ALA A 98 -1.42 -5.20 12.33
CA ALA A 98 -2.22 -5.72 13.44
C ALA A 98 -3.71 -5.64 13.11
N GLN A 99 -4.13 -4.59 12.42
CA GLN A 99 -5.51 -4.39 12.00
C GLN A 99 -5.82 -4.94 10.59
N ASP A 100 -4.78 -5.34 9.84
CA ASP A 100 -4.86 -5.69 8.42
C ASP A 100 -5.56 -4.59 7.62
N LEU A 101 -4.99 -3.38 7.67
CA LEU A 101 -5.56 -2.17 7.07
C LEU A 101 -4.57 -1.37 6.24
N ILE A 102 -5.08 -0.78 5.16
CA ILE A 102 -4.38 0.17 4.31
C ILE A 102 -4.95 1.58 4.53
N HIS A 103 -4.03 2.54 4.62
CA HIS A 103 -4.31 3.97 4.57
C HIS A 103 -3.30 4.61 3.62
N VAL A 104 -3.80 5.41 2.69
CA VAL A 104 -2.96 6.17 1.75
C VAL A 104 -3.24 7.65 1.94
N LYS A 105 -2.17 8.44 2.03
CA LYS A 105 -2.25 9.89 1.90
C LYS A 105 -1.62 10.30 0.59
N LEU A 106 -2.34 11.10 -0.17
CA LEU A 106 -1.93 11.58 -1.48
C LEU A 106 -1.93 13.10 -1.45
N LEU A 107 -0.80 13.72 -1.78
CA LEU A 107 -0.68 15.14 -2.01
C LEU A 107 -0.61 15.37 -3.52
N GLU A 108 -1.53 16.16 -4.07
CA GLU A 108 -1.52 16.60 -5.46
C GLU A 108 -1.83 18.09 -5.50
N GLU A 109 -0.95 18.90 -6.11
CA GLU A 109 -1.15 20.35 -6.23
C GLU A 109 -1.43 21.01 -4.87
N LEU A 110 -0.72 20.55 -3.83
CA LEU A 110 -0.88 20.97 -2.42
C LEU A 110 -2.22 20.62 -1.77
N GLU A 111 -3.10 19.90 -2.46
CA GLU A 111 -4.31 19.33 -1.89
C GLU A 111 -4.03 17.92 -1.35
N MET A 112 -4.27 17.72 -0.05
CA MET A 112 -4.12 16.41 0.58
C MET A 112 -5.44 15.64 0.56
N SER A 113 -5.40 14.45 -0.05
CA SER A 113 -6.47 13.44 0.00
C SER A 113 -6.08 12.30 0.94
N ASP A 114 -7.08 11.76 1.65
CA ASP A 114 -6.94 10.66 2.61
C ASP A 114 -7.85 9.50 2.17
N PHE A 115 -7.25 8.32 1.96
CA PHE A 115 -7.94 7.11 1.55
C PHE A 115 -7.75 6.03 2.61
N ARG A 116 -8.85 5.52 3.16
CA ARG A 116 -8.82 4.46 4.19
C ARG A 116 -9.79 3.35 3.82
N GLU A 117 -9.37 2.10 3.98
CA GLU A 117 -10.28 0.96 3.78
C GLU A 117 -11.37 0.89 4.84
N ARG A 118 -11.06 1.33 6.06
CA ARG A 118 -12.01 1.45 7.17
C ARG A 118 -11.71 2.70 7.99
N ASP A 119 -12.73 3.20 8.66
CA ASP A 119 -12.59 4.26 9.65
C ASP A 119 -12.02 3.67 10.95
N ALA A 120 -10.70 3.46 10.95
CA ALA A 120 -9.93 3.01 12.10
C ALA A 120 -8.70 3.91 12.26
N GLU A 121 -8.32 4.13 13.51
CA GLU A 121 -7.14 4.91 13.83
C GLU A 121 -5.87 4.06 13.66
N ILE A 122 -4.89 4.63 12.96
CA ILE A 122 -3.55 4.07 12.77
C ILE A 122 -2.57 5.00 13.51
N VAL A 123 -1.74 4.42 14.37
CA VAL A 123 -0.66 5.18 15.03
C VAL A 123 0.36 5.56 13.97
N LEU A 124 0.49 6.86 13.71
CA LEU A 124 1.37 7.35 12.66
C LEU A 124 2.84 7.18 13.06
N PRO A 125 3.69 6.70 12.14
CA PRO A 125 5.12 6.74 12.34
C PRO A 125 5.65 8.18 12.43
N GLU A 126 6.72 8.42 13.20
CA GLU A 126 7.30 9.75 13.42
C GLU A 126 7.68 10.45 12.10
N GLU A 127 8.30 9.72 11.16
CA GLU A 127 8.64 10.24 9.83
C GLU A 127 7.39 10.68 9.05
N VAL A 128 6.29 9.92 9.20
CA VAL A 128 5.01 10.20 8.53
C VAL A 128 4.35 11.42 9.16
N GLU A 129 4.36 11.54 10.49
CA GLU A 129 3.86 12.73 11.19
C GLU A 129 4.60 13.99 10.74
N ALA A 130 5.94 13.94 10.67
CA ALA A 130 6.75 15.05 10.21
C ALA A 130 6.45 15.42 8.75
N THR A 131 6.29 14.42 7.87
CA THR A 131 5.95 14.62 6.46
C THR A 131 4.58 15.31 6.31
N ILE A 132 3.56 14.84 7.04
CA ILE A 132 2.22 15.45 7.03
C ILE A 132 2.27 16.88 7.59
N ALA A 133 3.05 17.13 8.65
CA ALA A 133 3.21 18.46 9.21
C ALA A 133 3.78 19.43 8.16
N ASN A 134 4.81 19.02 7.42
CA ASN A 134 5.39 19.79 6.31
C ASN A 134 4.36 20.07 5.19
N TRP A 135 3.55 19.08 4.79
CA TRP A 135 2.51 19.32 3.78
C TRP A 135 1.45 20.33 4.24
N ASN A 136 1.07 20.29 5.51
CA ASN A 136 0.12 21.25 6.09
C ASN A 136 0.71 22.65 6.21
N GLU A 137 2.03 22.80 6.32
CA GLU A 137 2.70 24.10 6.29
C GLU A 137 2.69 24.68 4.88
N LEU A 138 3.12 23.90 3.88
CA LEU A 138 3.11 24.30 2.48
C LEU A 138 1.71 24.74 2.00
N ALA A 139 0.67 24.00 2.37
CA ALA A 139 -0.70 24.33 2.01
C ALA A 139 -1.22 25.64 2.67
N ARG A 140 -0.62 26.08 3.79
CA ARG A 140 -0.97 27.37 4.42
C ARG A 140 -0.27 28.52 3.73
N GLU A 141 1.00 28.37 3.38
CA GLU A 141 1.80 29.43 2.75
C GLU A 141 1.25 29.84 1.37
N GLU A 142 0.68 28.90 0.60
CA GLU A 142 0.08 29.19 -0.72
C GLU A 142 -1.34 29.76 -0.64
N GLY A 143 -1.95 29.73 0.55
CA GLY A 143 -3.26 30.33 0.81
C GLY A 143 -3.22 31.79 1.30
N GLU A 144 -2.03 32.34 1.56
CA GLU A 144 -1.79 33.73 2.00
C GLU A 144 -1.46 34.68 0.84
#